data_AF-A0A373CZ02-F1
#
_entry.id   AF-A0A373CZ02-F1
#
_cell.length_a   1.000
_cell.length_b   1.000
_cell.length_c   1.000
_cell.angle_alpha   90.00
_cell.angle_beta   90.00
_cell.angle_gamma   90.00
#
_symmetry.space_group_name_H-M   'P 1'
#
loop_
_entity.id
_entity.type
_entity.pdbx_description
1 polymer ?
#
loop_
_entity_poly.entity_id
_entity_poly.type
_entity_poly.pdbx_seq_one_letter_code
_entity_poly.pdbx_strand_id
1 'polypeptide(L)'
;MQQAVEYCGLRVIKDKCLCPFHKDQHPSMKIYPDGKGYYCFACGSGGDQVKFVARYLGVNNYDAAKELAQAFGIPIEEPVTYREKREAEKKKRCRREKDEFTRYARKWLMVYRSLLCEAVRTQDRHFWEGLGNLSYVDYLLECLEQCPEQVYADKKAVSEIGKVERRVTDWYS
;
A
#
# COMPACT_ATOMS: atom_id res chain seq x y z
N MET A 1 12.92 31.60 -3.75
CA MET A 1 12.00 32.76 -3.87
C MET A 1 12.08 33.41 -5.23
N GLN A 2 13.25 33.88 -5.66
CA GLN A 2 13.44 34.53 -6.97
C GLN A 2 12.83 33.73 -8.14
N GLN A 3 13.15 32.43 -8.24
CA GLN A 3 12.59 31.54 -9.26
C GLN A 3 11.05 31.49 -9.27
N ALA A 4 10.40 31.52 -8.09
CA ALA A 4 8.94 31.53 -8.00
C ALA A 4 8.34 32.86 -8.49
N VAL A 5 9.03 33.98 -8.26
CA VAL A 5 8.63 35.31 -8.75
C VAL A 5 8.80 35.40 -10.27
N GLU A 6 9.91 34.90 -10.79
CA GLU A 6 10.20 34.83 -12.22
C GLU A 6 9.24 33.90 -12.96
N TYR A 7 8.89 32.75 -12.36
CA TYR A 7 7.85 31.85 -12.85
C TYR A 7 6.49 32.55 -12.99
N CYS A 8 6.14 33.43 -12.05
CA CYS A 8 4.95 34.28 -12.15
C CYS A 8 5.11 35.48 -13.12
N GLY A 9 6.16 35.52 -13.94
CA GLY A 9 6.39 36.56 -14.94
C GLY A 9 6.82 37.92 -14.38
N LEU A 10 7.19 38.00 -13.10
CA LEU A 10 7.62 39.24 -12.48
C LEU A 10 9.14 39.39 -12.55
N ARG A 11 9.60 40.59 -12.90
CA ARG A 11 11.04 40.90 -12.99
C ARG A 11 11.61 41.29 -11.63
N VAL A 12 12.68 40.61 -11.23
CA VAL A 12 13.48 40.94 -10.04
C VAL A 12 14.63 41.87 -10.43
N ILE A 13 14.78 42.98 -9.70
CA ILE A 13 15.87 43.95 -9.85
C ILE A 13 16.64 43.98 -8.53
N LYS A 14 17.87 43.45 -8.54
CA LYS A 14 18.66 43.16 -7.32
C LYS A 14 17.88 42.20 -6.39
N ASP A 15 17.35 42.72 -5.28
CA ASP A 15 16.56 41.98 -4.29
C ASP A 15 15.11 42.49 -4.20
N LYS A 16 14.65 43.29 -5.18
CA LYS A 16 13.33 43.93 -5.16
C LYS A 16 12.54 43.68 -6.44
N CYS A 17 11.22 43.75 -6.34
CA CYS A 17 10.30 43.70 -7.46
C CYS A 17 9.02 44.49 -7.16
N LEU A 18 8.22 44.75 -8.19
CA LEU A 18 6.88 45.33 -8.02
C LEU A 18 5.99 44.31 -7.31
N CYS A 19 5.23 44.78 -6.33
CA CYS A 19 4.30 43.93 -5.61
C CYS A 19 3.05 43.68 -6.47
N PRO A 20 2.71 42.42 -6.80
CA PRO A 20 1.51 42.11 -7.58
C PRO A 20 0.22 42.20 -6.75
N PHE A 21 0.33 42.35 -5.42
CA PHE A 21 -0.81 42.30 -4.50
C PHE A 21 -1.42 43.68 -4.19
N HIS A 22 -0.90 44.74 -4.80
CA HIS A 22 -1.50 46.07 -4.80
C HIS A 22 -1.04 46.84 -6.05
N LYS A 23 -1.61 48.02 -6.30
CA LYS A 23 -1.19 48.88 -7.41
C LYS A 23 0.16 49.52 -7.06
N ASP A 24 1.24 48.85 -7.43
CA ASP A 24 2.60 49.28 -7.13
C ASP A 24 3.25 49.95 -8.37
N GLN A 25 3.86 51.13 -8.16
CA GLN A 25 4.64 51.84 -9.19
C GLN A 25 6.15 51.83 -8.91
N HIS A 26 6.56 51.47 -7.69
CA HIS A 26 7.94 51.50 -7.25
C HIS A 26 8.28 50.20 -6.51
N PRO A 27 9.31 49.43 -6.91
CA PRO A 27 9.61 48.11 -6.33
C PRO A 27 9.59 48.07 -4.79
N SER A 28 8.45 47.67 -4.22
CA SER A 28 8.18 47.71 -2.78
C SER A 28 8.28 46.32 -2.13
N MET A 29 8.31 45.27 -2.95
CA MET A 29 8.42 43.88 -2.53
C MET A 29 9.87 43.44 -2.52
N LYS A 30 10.40 43.14 -1.32
CA LYS A 30 11.73 42.58 -1.11
C LYS A 30 11.68 41.06 -1.18
N ILE A 31 12.63 40.49 -1.89
CA ILE A 31 12.87 39.04 -2.03
C ILE A 31 14.08 38.69 -1.18
N TYR A 32 13.91 37.75 -0.25
CA TYR A 32 15.02 37.28 0.57
C TYR A 32 15.70 36.06 -0.08
N PRO A 33 17.04 35.94 0.05
CA PRO A 33 17.79 34.77 -0.45
C PRO A 33 17.47 33.52 0.36
N ASP A 34 17.99 32.38 -0.09
CA ASP A 34 17.96 31.09 0.63
C ASP A 34 16.55 30.60 1.00
N GLY A 35 15.55 31.00 0.22
CA GLY A 35 14.17 30.58 0.45
C GLY A 35 13.49 31.24 1.66
N LYS A 36 14.06 32.32 2.22
CA LYS A 36 13.46 33.09 3.33
C LYS A 36 12.20 33.91 2.94
N GLY A 37 11.62 33.64 1.77
CA GLY A 37 10.37 34.23 1.32
C GLY A 37 10.49 35.67 0.81
N TYR A 38 9.39 36.41 0.91
CA TYR A 38 9.27 37.80 0.48
C TYR A 38 8.50 38.64 1.51
N TYR A 39 8.71 39.96 1.44
CA TYR A 39 7.91 40.93 2.19
C TYR A 39 7.73 42.22 1.40
N CYS A 40 6.50 42.71 1.31
CA CYS A 40 6.18 44.00 0.72
C CYS A 40 6.01 45.07 1.80
N PHE A 41 6.88 46.08 1.77
CA PHE A 41 6.86 47.16 2.77
C PHE A 41 5.71 48.16 2.60
N ALA A 42 5.06 48.19 1.42
CA ALA A 42 3.92 49.08 1.16
C ALA A 42 2.57 48.52 1.64
N CYS A 43 2.26 47.25 1.33
CA CYS A 43 0.97 46.64 1.67
C CYS A 43 1.05 45.56 2.76
N GLY A 44 2.23 45.26 3.29
CA GLY A 44 2.44 44.27 4.36
C GLY A 44 2.31 42.80 3.92
N SER A 45 2.11 42.51 2.63
CA SER A 45 2.05 41.13 2.15
C SER A 45 3.40 40.43 2.32
N GLY A 46 3.40 39.23 2.91
CA GLY A 46 4.59 38.41 3.04
C GLY A 46 4.28 36.93 3.21
N GLY A 47 5.29 36.11 2.93
CA GLY A 47 5.17 34.65 2.94
C GLY A 47 6.36 33.96 2.28
N ASP A 48 6.26 32.63 2.21
CA ASP A 48 7.16 31.79 1.42
C ASP A 48 6.74 31.74 -0.07
N GLN A 49 7.45 30.93 -0.84
CA GLN A 49 7.25 30.68 -2.26
C GLN A 49 5.84 30.16 -2.55
N VAL A 50 5.35 29.22 -1.74
CA VAL A 50 4.05 28.59 -1.95
C VAL A 50 2.93 29.58 -1.70
N LYS A 51 3.00 30.32 -0.59
CA LYS A 51 2.02 31.36 -0.25
C LYS A 51 2.02 32.51 -1.25
N PHE A 52 3.18 32.85 -1.81
CA PHE A 52 3.28 33.82 -2.90
C PHE A 52 2.50 33.37 -4.13
N VAL A 53 2.81 32.16 -4.64
CA VAL A 53 2.18 31.61 -5.86
C VAL A 53 0.69 31.38 -5.64
N ALA A 54 0.29 30.86 -4.47
CA ALA A 54 -1.12 30.67 -4.09
C ALA A 54 -1.89 31.99 -4.20
N ARG A 55 -1.35 33.06 -3.63
CA ARG A 55 -1.99 34.39 -3.68
C ARG A 55 -1.96 35.01 -5.06
N TYR A 56 -0.90 34.78 -5.83
CA TYR A 56 -0.75 35.30 -7.20
C TYR A 56 -1.74 34.63 -8.17
N LEU A 57 -1.91 33.31 -8.06
CA LEU A 57 -2.81 32.52 -8.91
C LEU A 57 -4.26 32.46 -8.39
N GLY A 58 -4.50 32.84 -7.13
CA GLY A 58 -5.82 32.74 -6.50
C GLY A 58 -6.23 31.30 -6.14
N VAL A 59 -5.27 30.43 -5.86
CA VAL A 59 -5.47 29.01 -5.50
C VAL A 59 -5.09 28.73 -4.04
N ASN A 60 -5.42 27.54 -3.52
CA ASN A 60 -4.98 27.15 -2.19
C ASN A 60 -3.49 26.75 -2.18
N ASN A 61 -2.90 26.62 -0.99
CA ASN A 61 -1.47 26.31 -0.84
C ASN A 61 -1.08 24.93 -1.42
N TYR A 62 -1.98 23.93 -1.39
CA TYR A 62 -1.69 22.60 -1.93
C TYR A 62 -1.58 22.67 -3.46
N ASP A 63 -2.52 23.33 -4.12
CA ASP A 63 -2.52 23.52 -5.57
C ASP A 63 -1.32 24.38 -6.00
N ALA A 64 -0.98 25.42 -5.25
CA ALA A 64 0.21 26.23 -5.51
C ALA A 64 1.52 25.43 -5.35
N ALA A 65 1.61 24.55 -4.35
CA ALA A 65 2.74 23.66 -4.19
C ALA A 65 2.83 22.65 -5.33
N LYS A 66 1.68 22.13 -5.81
CA LYS A 66 1.59 21.22 -6.95
C LYS A 66 2.03 21.90 -8.24
N GLU A 67 1.59 23.13 -8.48
CA GLU A 67 1.98 23.95 -9.62
C GLU A 67 3.49 24.22 -9.63
N LEU A 68 4.04 24.66 -8.49
CA LEU A 68 5.48 24.87 -8.34
C LEU A 68 6.27 23.58 -8.58
N ALA A 69 5.84 22.46 -8.00
CA ALA A 69 6.52 21.20 -8.18
C ALA A 69 6.47 20.71 -9.64
N GLN A 70 5.35 20.89 -10.34
CA GLN A 70 5.26 20.61 -11.78
C GLN A 70 6.16 21.51 -12.60
N ALA A 71 6.13 22.82 -12.35
CA ALA A 71 6.92 23.82 -13.07
C ALA A 71 8.44 23.60 -12.92
N PHE A 72 8.88 23.13 -11.75
CA PHE A 72 10.29 22.87 -11.44
C PHE A 72 10.68 21.39 -11.54
N GLY A 73 9.79 20.52 -12.03
CA GLY A 73 10.08 19.08 -12.20
C GLY A 73 10.36 18.34 -10.89
N ILE A 74 9.82 18.83 -9.76
CA ILE A 74 9.93 18.19 -8.45
C ILE A 74 8.89 17.07 -8.36
N PRO A 75 9.29 15.80 -8.18
CA PRO A 75 8.33 14.72 -8.02
C PRO A 75 7.54 14.91 -6.73
N ILE A 76 6.21 14.88 -6.85
CA ILE A 76 5.30 14.88 -5.70
C ILE A 76 4.83 13.46 -5.47
N GLU A 77 5.15 12.92 -4.29
CA GLU A 77 4.47 11.74 -3.80
C GLU A 77 3.19 12.19 -3.11
N GLU A 78 2.04 11.91 -3.72
CA GLU A 78 0.76 12.15 -3.04
C GLU A 78 0.68 11.24 -1.81
N PRO A 79 0.52 11.79 -0.60
CA PRO A 79 0.49 10.98 0.60
C PRO A 79 -0.73 10.07 0.55
N VAL A 80 -0.47 8.76 0.60
CA VAL A 80 -1.52 7.73 0.65
C VAL A 80 -2.50 8.06 1.77
N THR A 81 -3.77 8.19 1.44
CA THR A 81 -4.81 8.55 2.39
C THR A 81 -4.91 7.50 3.50
N TYR A 82 -5.41 7.90 4.69
CA TYR A 82 -5.65 6.96 5.79
C TYR A 82 -6.54 5.78 5.35
N ARG A 83 -7.53 6.05 4.49
CA ARG A 83 -8.42 5.05 3.93
C ARG A 83 -7.66 4.04 3.06
N GLU A 84 -6.83 4.52 2.13
CA GLU A 84 -6.03 3.66 1.26
C GLU A 84 -5.01 2.82 2.05
N LYS A 85 -4.37 3.40 3.08
CA LYS A 85 -3.48 2.64 3.98
C LYS A 85 -4.23 1.51 4.68
N ARG A 86 -5.41 1.79 5.24
CA ARG A 86 -6.24 0.80 5.93
C ARG A 86 -6.74 -0.30 4.97
N GLU A 87 -7.14 0.06 3.76
CA GLU A 87 -7.57 -0.91 2.74
C GLU A 87 -6.41 -1.80 2.28
N ALA A 88 -5.21 -1.23 2.10
CA ALA A 88 -4.00 -1.96 1.77
C ALA A 88 -3.59 -2.93 2.90
N GLU A 89 -3.65 -2.48 4.16
CA GLU A 89 -3.39 -3.33 5.34
C GLU A 89 -4.39 -4.49 5.44
N LYS A 90 -5.69 -4.23 5.22
CA LYS A 90 -6.72 -5.26 5.20
C LYS A 90 -6.44 -6.30 4.11
N LYS A 91 -6.11 -5.86 2.89
CA LYS A 91 -5.74 -6.77 1.78
C LYS A 91 -4.51 -7.61 2.12
N LYS A 92 -3.47 -6.99 2.69
CA LYS A 92 -2.26 -7.70 3.13
C LYS A 92 -2.57 -8.74 4.19
N ARG A 93 -3.43 -8.41 5.16
CA ARG A 93 -3.87 -9.34 6.20
C ARG A 93 -4.62 -10.53 5.62
N CYS A 94 -5.63 -10.29 4.78
CA CYS A 94 -6.39 -11.37 4.15
C CYS A 94 -5.49 -12.29 3.30
N ARG A 95 -4.47 -11.74 2.62
CA ARG A 95 -3.50 -12.54 1.87
C ARG A 95 -2.67 -13.43 2.81
N ARG A 96 -2.15 -12.87 3.90
CA ARG A 96 -1.38 -13.62 4.90
C ARG A 96 -2.18 -14.78 5.51
N GLU A 97 -3.42 -14.52 5.91
CA GLU A 97 -4.30 -15.55 6.48
C GLU A 97 -4.52 -16.72 5.50
N LYS A 98 -4.70 -16.43 4.21
CA LYS A 98 -4.82 -17.45 3.15
C LYS A 98 -3.50 -18.21 2.95
N ASP A 99 -2.38 -17.51 2.86
CA ASP A 99 -1.05 -18.13 2.67
C ASP A 99 -0.70 -19.07 3.84
N GLU A 100 -1.03 -18.66 5.06
CA GLU A 100 -0.86 -19.48 6.27
C GLU A 100 -1.74 -20.72 6.23
N PHE A 101 -3.03 -20.57 5.88
CA PHE A 101 -3.93 -21.70 5.71
C PHE A 101 -3.43 -22.69 4.66
N THR A 102 -3.04 -22.22 3.46
CA THR A 102 -2.55 -23.08 2.39
C THR A 102 -1.35 -23.89 2.83
N ARG A 103 -0.41 -23.26 3.55
CA ARG A 103 0.77 -23.95 4.09
C ARG A 103 0.38 -25.00 5.14
N TYR A 104 -0.52 -24.65 6.05
CA TYR A 104 -1.04 -25.54 7.08
C TYR A 104 -1.76 -26.76 6.46
N ALA A 105 -2.68 -26.51 5.53
CA ALA A 105 -3.48 -27.54 4.89
C ALA A 105 -2.62 -28.49 4.06
N ARG A 106 -1.71 -27.94 3.23
CA ARG A 106 -0.78 -28.73 2.43
C ARG A 106 0.09 -29.62 3.31
N LYS A 107 0.65 -29.08 4.40
CA LYS A 107 1.48 -29.85 5.34
C LYS A 107 0.71 -31.08 5.84
N TRP A 108 -0.47 -30.87 6.42
CA TRP A 108 -1.20 -31.97 7.05
C TRP A 108 -1.76 -32.98 6.06
N LEU A 109 -2.27 -32.53 4.91
CA LEU A 109 -2.73 -33.42 3.85
C LEU A 109 -1.59 -34.25 3.27
N MET A 110 -0.40 -33.66 3.06
CA MET A 110 0.76 -34.41 2.56
C MET A 110 1.22 -35.46 3.57
N VAL A 111 1.29 -35.12 4.86
CA VAL A 111 1.65 -36.09 5.91
C VAL A 111 0.62 -37.21 5.98
N TYR A 112 -0.66 -36.88 5.99
CA TYR A 112 -1.74 -37.87 6.03
C TYR A 112 -1.70 -38.79 4.81
N ARG A 113 -1.55 -38.21 3.61
CA ARG A 113 -1.36 -38.96 2.36
C ARG A 113 -0.21 -39.96 2.47
N SER A 114 0.95 -39.53 2.96
CA SER A 114 2.10 -40.43 3.14
C SER A 114 1.80 -41.59 4.09
N LEU A 115 1.12 -41.33 5.20
CA LEU A 115 0.70 -42.36 6.15
C LEU A 115 -0.31 -43.34 5.54
N LEU A 116 -1.29 -42.83 4.79
CA LEU A 116 -2.27 -43.65 4.07
C LEU A 116 -1.59 -44.53 3.02
N CYS A 117 -0.68 -43.96 2.21
CA CYS A 117 0.09 -44.74 1.23
C CYS A 117 0.90 -45.84 1.90
N GLU A 118 1.56 -45.54 3.02
CA GLU A 118 2.34 -46.51 3.77
C GLU A 118 1.46 -47.63 4.33
N ALA A 119 0.33 -47.30 4.95
CA ALA A 119 -0.62 -48.28 5.47
C ALA A 119 -1.17 -49.21 4.38
N VAL A 120 -1.45 -48.69 3.19
CA VAL A 120 -1.85 -49.50 2.03
C VAL A 120 -0.72 -50.43 1.59
N ARG A 121 0.51 -49.92 1.55
CA ARG A 121 1.70 -50.65 1.09
C ARG A 121 2.09 -51.78 2.05
N THR A 122 2.04 -51.52 3.35
CA THR A 122 2.42 -52.48 4.41
C THR A 122 1.25 -53.36 4.85
N GLN A 123 0.02 -53.01 4.46
CA GLN A 123 -1.21 -53.67 4.89
C GLN A 123 -1.36 -53.71 6.42
N ASP A 124 -1.02 -52.61 7.09
CA ASP A 124 -1.12 -52.51 8.55
C ASP A 124 -2.56 -52.28 9.05
N ARG A 125 -2.71 -52.00 10.35
CA ARG A 125 -4.01 -51.79 11.02
C ARG A 125 -4.86 -50.67 10.39
N HIS A 126 -4.26 -49.74 9.64
CA HIS A 126 -4.91 -48.62 8.97
C HIS A 126 -5.17 -48.87 7.48
N PHE A 127 -4.94 -50.08 6.96
CA PHE A 127 -5.11 -50.42 5.55
C PHE A 127 -6.43 -49.92 4.93
N TRP A 128 -7.56 -50.17 5.62
CA TRP A 128 -8.88 -49.76 5.15
C TRP A 128 -9.09 -48.25 5.18
N GLU A 129 -8.50 -47.56 6.16
CA GLU A 129 -8.50 -46.10 6.19
C GLU A 129 -7.72 -45.53 5.00
N GLY A 130 -6.57 -46.14 4.70
CA GLY A 130 -5.75 -45.90 3.52
C GLY A 130 -6.56 -45.94 2.23
N LEU A 131 -7.19 -47.09 1.96
CA LEU A 131 -8.01 -47.27 0.75
C LEU A 131 -9.20 -46.31 0.68
N GLY A 132 -9.84 -46.02 1.82
CA GLY A 132 -11.05 -45.20 1.87
C GLY A 132 -10.80 -43.69 1.67
N ASN A 133 -9.63 -43.19 2.08
CA ASN A 133 -9.38 -41.74 2.15
C ASN A 133 -8.37 -41.23 1.13
N LEU A 134 -7.53 -42.09 0.54
CA LEU A 134 -6.41 -41.64 -0.30
C LEU A 134 -6.87 -40.79 -1.50
N SER A 135 -7.93 -41.21 -2.21
CA SER A 135 -8.48 -40.46 -3.35
C SER A 135 -9.04 -39.10 -2.95
N TYR A 136 -9.68 -39.00 -1.78
CA TYR A 136 -10.23 -37.76 -1.28
C TYR A 136 -9.13 -36.79 -0.82
N VAL A 137 -8.08 -37.32 -0.18
CA VAL A 137 -6.90 -36.52 0.21
C VAL A 137 -6.16 -35.99 -1.03
N ASP A 138 -6.00 -36.82 -2.05
CA ASP A 138 -5.43 -36.41 -3.34
C ASP A 138 -6.28 -35.30 -4.00
N TYR A 139 -7.61 -35.46 -4.00
CA TYR A 139 -8.53 -34.42 -4.48
C TYR A 139 -8.38 -33.10 -3.72
N LEU A 140 -8.27 -33.13 -2.39
CA LEU A 140 -8.08 -31.91 -1.59
C LEU A 140 -6.72 -31.24 -1.86
N LEU A 141 -5.67 -32.03 -2.07
CA LEU A 141 -4.35 -31.51 -2.44
C LEU A 141 -4.37 -30.84 -3.82
N GLU A 142 -5.05 -31.46 -4.80
CA GLU A 142 -5.24 -30.88 -6.12
C GLU A 142 -6.04 -29.57 -6.05
N CYS A 143 -7.12 -29.54 -5.26
CA CYS A 143 -7.91 -28.31 -5.05
C CYS A 143 -7.07 -27.18 -4.42
N LEU A 144 -6.20 -27.50 -3.47
CA LEU A 144 -5.29 -26.52 -2.85
C LEU A 144 -4.22 -26.00 -3.81
N GLU A 145 -3.79 -26.82 -4.76
CA GLU A 145 -2.83 -26.42 -5.79
C GLU A 145 -3.48 -25.52 -6.86
N GLN A 146 -4.71 -25.85 -7.27
CA GLN A 146 -5.42 -25.11 -8.31
C GLN A 146 -6.06 -23.82 -7.80
N CYS A 147 -6.73 -23.86 -6.65
CA CYS A 147 -7.46 -22.71 -6.10
C CYS A 147 -7.52 -22.72 -4.56
N PRO A 148 -6.42 -22.38 -3.86
CA PRO A 148 -6.36 -22.39 -2.41
C PRO A 148 -7.37 -21.43 -1.75
N GLU A 149 -7.71 -20.33 -2.42
CA GLU A 149 -8.70 -19.38 -1.93
C GLU A 149 -10.10 -19.97 -1.84
N GLN A 150 -10.47 -20.83 -2.78
CA GLN A 150 -11.76 -21.50 -2.78
C GLN A 150 -11.84 -22.55 -1.67
N VAL A 151 -10.75 -23.29 -1.46
CA VAL A 151 -10.65 -24.25 -0.34
C VAL A 151 -10.72 -23.52 1.00
N TYR A 152 -10.06 -22.36 1.14
CA TYR A 152 -10.13 -21.54 2.35
C TYR A 152 -11.54 -20.97 2.61
N ALA A 153 -12.27 -20.61 1.54
CA ALA A 153 -13.63 -20.09 1.66
C ALA A 153 -14.65 -21.18 2.02
N ASP A 154 -14.37 -22.45 1.69
CA ASP A 154 -15.22 -23.58 2.01
C ASP A 154 -15.02 -24.05 3.47
N LYS A 155 -15.98 -23.70 4.33
CA LYS A 155 -15.99 -24.11 5.74
C LYS A 155 -15.93 -25.62 5.94
N LYS A 156 -16.53 -26.40 5.03
CA LYS A 156 -16.51 -27.86 5.11
C LYS A 156 -15.10 -28.37 4.84
N ALA A 157 -14.46 -27.90 3.76
CA ALA A 157 -13.09 -28.27 3.45
C ALA A 157 -12.11 -27.90 4.58
N VAL A 158 -12.21 -26.68 5.12
CA VAL A 158 -11.40 -26.24 6.27
C VAL A 158 -11.61 -27.15 7.49
N SER A 159 -12.86 -27.52 7.78
CA SER A 159 -13.19 -28.43 8.89
C SER A 159 -12.60 -29.82 8.71
N GLU A 160 -12.70 -30.38 7.49
CA GLU A 160 -12.11 -31.68 7.15
C GLU A 160 -10.59 -31.67 7.28
N ILE A 161 -9.90 -30.63 6.79
CA ILE A 161 -8.46 -30.49 6.96
C ILE A 161 -8.08 -30.44 8.46
N GLY A 162 -8.87 -29.77 9.29
CA GLY A 162 -8.67 -29.79 10.74
C GLY A 162 -8.89 -31.17 11.38
N LYS A 163 -9.76 -32.03 10.82
CA LYS A 163 -9.89 -33.42 11.26
C LYS A 163 -8.67 -34.25 10.87
N VAL A 164 -8.12 -33.99 9.68
CA VAL A 164 -6.89 -34.65 9.21
C VAL A 164 -5.72 -34.40 10.17
N GLU A 165 -5.50 -33.16 10.60
CA GLU A 165 -4.46 -32.85 11.60
C GLU A 165 -4.61 -33.70 12.88
N ARG A 166 -5.82 -33.75 13.45
CA ARG A 166 -6.08 -34.56 14.65
C ARG A 166 -5.82 -36.04 14.38
N ARG A 167 -6.34 -36.56 13.26
CA ARG A 167 -6.19 -37.97 12.90
C ARG A 167 -4.72 -38.37 12.71
N VAL A 168 -3.91 -37.50 12.09
CA VAL A 168 -2.46 -37.69 11.92
C VAL A 168 -1.74 -37.66 13.27
N THR A 169 -2.15 -36.78 14.18
CA THR A 169 -1.56 -36.67 15.51
C THR A 169 -1.79 -37.94 16.33
N ASP A 170 -2.98 -38.53 16.20
CA ASP A 170 -3.39 -39.76 16.87
C ASP A 170 -3.08 -41.03 16.05
N TRP A 171 -2.16 -40.98 15.07
CA TRP A 171 -1.94 -42.09 14.14
C TRP A 171 -1.39 -43.35 14.82
N TYR A 172 -0.51 -43.17 15.81
CA TYR A 172 0.16 -44.28 16.51
C TYR A 172 -0.42 -44.56 17.90
N SER A 173 -1.40 -43.78 18.35
CA SER A 173 -2.19 -44.08 19.55
C SER A 173 -3.00 -45.35 19.36
#